data_AF-A0A9W8QE76-F1
#
_entry.id   AF-A0A9W8QE76-F1
#
_cell.length_a   1.000
_cell.length_b   1.000
_cell.length_c   1.000
_cell.angle_alpha   90.00
_cell.angle_beta   90.00
_cell.angle_gamma   90.00
#
_symmetry.space_group_name_H-M   'P 1'
#
loop_
_entity.id
_entity.type
_entity.pdbx_description
1 polymer ?
#
loop_
_entity_poly.entity_id
_entity_poly.type
_entity_poly.pdbx_seq_one_letter_code
_entity_poly.pdbx_strand_id
1 'polypeptide(L)'
;MLGHRLLLSVTAVLASLSRIRAGHHLIVGAPVAPGGEVPLRLNVNDLQAAAGLQWDLFSLRNRNLKGNLYAAFVYARDFNQFAMTANNGVGLEQIRNWIHGDASCGQQFWQPDLSGFDPLLMHTTRSVANINGMRYSYEGLQYWNMSSADLQKSATALINEKYGNQGWSSKRARVSSQYFARFEIDRTHVERPSTVAVFIDGTKAGDVTVMPQPPVGIMKGSFMIDSFVQDTLARTAGSNGTVASIAHLVSIEITKPDGTRIPISSISSLKLSLEEIPFTPPKSIEELPVLGKPTVHRIAVREHWQGQ
;
A
#
# COMPACT_ATOMS: atom_id res chain seq x y z
N MET A 1 -66.34 -52.49 8.36
CA MET A 1 -65.46 -53.55 7.81
C MET A 1 -64.11 -52.90 7.52
N LEU A 2 -63.10 -53.14 8.37
CA LEU A 2 -61.84 -53.83 8.04
C LEU A 2 -61.20 -53.37 6.70
N GLY A 3 -59.95 -52.93 6.63
CA GLY A 3 -58.87 -53.01 7.61
C GLY A 3 -57.59 -52.29 7.14
N HIS A 4 -56.63 -52.28 8.06
CA HIS A 4 -55.28 -51.72 7.92
C HIS A 4 -54.50 -52.32 6.75
N ARG A 5 -53.76 -51.48 6.02
CA ARG A 5 -52.36 -51.78 5.65
C ARG A 5 -51.48 -50.54 5.70
N LEU A 6 -50.52 -50.64 6.60
CA LEU A 6 -49.33 -49.84 6.80
C LEU A 6 -48.49 -49.82 5.50
N LEU A 7 -48.09 -48.63 5.03
CA LEU A 7 -46.86 -48.51 4.25
C LEU A 7 -46.07 -47.32 4.77
N LEU A 8 -44.94 -47.63 5.39
CA LEU A 8 -43.88 -46.68 5.68
C LEU A 8 -43.38 -46.07 4.38
N SER A 9 -43.41 -44.74 4.27
CA SER A 9 -42.57 -44.02 3.30
C SER A 9 -41.73 -43.00 4.07
N VAL A 10 -40.45 -43.33 4.12
CA VAL A 10 -39.35 -42.65 4.80
C VAL A 10 -39.25 -41.19 4.34
N THR A 11 -39.27 -40.28 5.31
CA THR A 11 -38.93 -38.86 5.14
C THR A 11 -37.44 -38.72 4.84
N ALA A 12 -37.06 -38.62 3.57
CA ALA A 12 -35.72 -38.21 3.18
C ALA A 12 -35.67 -36.68 3.09
N VAL A 13 -35.35 -36.01 4.20
CA VAL A 13 -34.88 -34.62 4.18
C VAL A 13 -33.49 -34.64 3.54
N LEU A 14 -33.41 -34.38 2.24
CA LEU A 14 -32.14 -34.07 1.58
C LEU A 14 -31.66 -32.72 2.12
N ALA A 15 -30.84 -32.75 3.16
CA ALA A 15 -29.96 -31.63 3.46
C ALA A 15 -28.96 -31.52 2.31
N SER A 16 -29.23 -30.63 1.36
CA SER A 16 -28.26 -30.17 0.37
C SER A 16 -27.17 -29.38 1.08
N LEU A 17 -26.24 -30.10 1.70
CA LEU A 17 -24.90 -29.60 1.99
C LEU A 17 -24.24 -29.37 0.64
N SER A 18 -24.33 -28.15 0.13
CA SER A 18 -23.42 -27.63 -0.89
C SER A 18 -22.01 -27.77 -0.34
N ARG A 19 -21.35 -28.90 -0.62
CA ARG A 19 -19.91 -29.00 -0.53
C ARG A 19 -19.39 -27.98 -1.53
N ILE A 20 -19.03 -26.78 -1.06
CA ILE A 20 -18.15 -25.90 -1.79
C ILE A 20 -16.84 -26.67 -1.86
N ARG A 21 -16.70 -27.49 -2.90
CA ARG A 21 -15.39 -27.98 -3.32
C ARG A 21 -14.75 -26.73 -3.90
N ALA A 22 -13.93 -26.05 -3.10
CA ALA A 22 -12.98 -25.08 -3.63
C ALA A 22 -12.10 -25.86 -4.60
N GLY A 23 -12.51 -25.88 -5.88
CA GLY A 23 -11.65 -26.34 -6.95
C GLY A 23 -10.47 -25.40 -6.94
N HIS A 24 -9.30 -25.89 -6.56
CA HIS A 24 -8.06 -25.17 -6.84
C HIS A 24 -7.93 -25.12 -8.36
N HIS A 25 -8.40 -24.03 -8.95
CA HIS A 25 -8.08 -23.71 -10.33
C HIS A 25 -6.65 -23.16 -10.32
N LEU A 26 -5.72 -23.92 -10.88
CA LEU A 26 -4.39 -23.41 -11.19
C LEU A 26 -4.57 -22.28 -12.21
N ILE A 27 -4.48 -21.02 -11.76
CA ILE A 27 -4.31 -19.88 -12.65
C ILE A 27 -2.84 -19.85 -13.04
N VAL A 28 -2.46 -20.74 -13.96
CA VAL A 28 -1.18 -20.67 -14.65
C VAL A 28 -1.35 -19.81 -15.90
N GLY A 29 -0.31 -19.04 -16.25
CA GLY A 29 -0.24 -18.41 -17.56
C GLY A 29 -0.40 -19.47 -18.66
N ALA A 30 -0.96 -19.08 -19.80
CA ALA A 30 -1.12 -19.99 -20.93
C ALA A 30 0.25 -20.62 -21.29
N PRO A 31 0.35 -21.95 -21.40
CA PRO A 31 1.61 -22.59 -21.78
C PRO A 31 2.00 -22.11 -23.18
N VAL A 32 3.22 -21.57 -23.31
CA VAL A 32 3.78 -21.19 -24.61
C VAL A 32 4.49 -22.41 -25.18
N ALA A 33 4.22 -22.76 -26.44
CA ALA A 33 4.90 -23.87 -27.10
C ALA A 33 6.42 -23.63 -27.13
N PRO A 34 7.26 -24.68 -27.11
CA PRO A 34 8.71 -24.53 -27.24
C PRO A 34 9.06 -23.74 -28.52
N GLY A 35 9.68 -22.57 -28.35
CA GLY A 35 10.03 -21.66 -29.46
C GLY A 35 8.93 -20.67 -29.87
N GLY A 36 7.77 -20.67 -29.21
CA GLY A 36 6.73 -19.66 -29.40
C GLY A 36 7.10 -18.32 -28.75
N GLU A 37 6.71 -17.21 -29.37
CA GLU A 37 6.85 -15.89 -28.75
C GLU A 37 6.01 -15.83 -27.48
N VAL A 38 6.65 -15.43 -26.38
CA VAL A 38 5.94 -15.14 -25.13
C VAL A 38 5.06 -13.92 -25.39
N PRO A 39 3.73 -14.00 -25.20
CA PRO A 39 2.87 -12.85 -25.37
C PRO A 39 3.37 -11.70 -24.49
N LEU A 40 3.46 -10.50 -25.06
CA LEU A 40 3.75 -9.31 -24.28
C LEU A 40 2.79 -9.26 -23.09
N ARG A 41 3.33 -9.14 -21.87
CA ARG A 41 2.51 -8.83 -20.70
C ARG A 41 1.76 -7.54 -21.05
N LEU A 42 0.43 -7.62 -21.12
CA LEU A 42 -0.41 -6.47 -21.43
C LEU A 42 -0.06 -5.33 -20.48
N ASN A 43 0.05 -4.11 -21.01
CA ASN A 43 0.29 -2.94 -20.19
C ASN A 43 -0.83 -2.86 -19.14
N VAL A 44 -0.49 -2.58 -17.89
CA VAL A 44 -1.49 -2.37 -16.84
C VAL A 44 -2.47 -1.26 -17.20
N ASN A 45 -2.03 -0.27 -17.99
CA ASN A 45 -2.89 0.78 -18.53
C ASN A 45 -3.85 0.25 -19.60
N ASP A 46 -3.44 -0.75 -20.39
CA ASP A 46 -4.33 -1.39 -21.38
C ASP A 46 -5.37 -2.27 -20.66
N LEU A 47 -4.97 -2.94 -19.57
CA LEU A 47 -5.88 -3.68 -18.69
C LEU A 47 -6.85 -2.73 -17.97
N GLN A 48 -6.38 -1.58 -17.48
CA GLN A 48 -7.21 -0.54 -16.88
C GLN A 48 -8.20 0.02 -17.90
N ALA A 49 -7.73 0.35 -19.12
CA ALA A 49 -8.57 0.86 -20.20
C ALA A 49 -9.63 -0.16 -20.64
N ALA A 50 -9.30 -1.46 -20.63
CA ALA A 50 -10.21 -2.53 -21.01
C ALA A 50 -11.23 -2.91 -19.92
N ALA A 51 -10.90 -2.76 -18.64
CA ALA A 51 -11.71 -3.25 -17.52
C ALA A 51 -12.63 -2.20 -16.87
N GLY A 52 -12.56 -0.94 -17.28
CA GLY A 52 -13.53 0.10 -16.93
C GLY A 52 -13.59 0.50 -15.44
N LEU A 53 -14.67 1.20 -15.05
CA LEU A 53 -14.92 1.84 -13.74
C LEU A 53 -14.69 0.96 -12.50
N GLN A 54 -14.64 -0.36 -12.64
CA GLN A 54 -14.42 -1.30 -11.53
C GLN A 54 -12.99 -1.24 -10.98
N TRP A 55 -11.98 -0.92 -11.80
CA TRP A 55 -10.59 -0.73 -11.31
C TRP A 55 -10.40 0.61 -10.59
N ASP A 56 -11.04 1.67 -11.10
CA ASP A 56 -10.94 3.03 -10.51
C ASP A 56 -11.64 3.14 -9.14
N LEU A 57 -12.70 2.36 -8.91
CA LEU A 57 -13.44 2.33 -7.65
C LEU A 57 -12.77 1.47 -6.56
N PHE A 58 -11.87 0.57 -6.92
CA PHE A 58 -11.44 -0.50 -6.01
C PHE A 58 -10.10 -0.28 -5.28
N SER A 59 -9.24 0.66 -5.70
CA SER A 59 -7.93 0.87 -5.01
C SER A 59 -7.40 2.31 -4.96
N LEU A 60 -7.86 3.23 -5.82
CA LEU A 60 -7.11 4.48 -6.08
C LEU A 60 -7.49 5.68 -5.20
N ARG A 61 -8.69 5.73 -4.60
CA ARG A 61 -9.23 7.00 -4.04
C ARG A 61 -8.97 7.24 -2.54
N ASN A 62 -8.76 6.21 -1.71
CA ASN A 62 -8.69 6.39 -0.25
C ASN A 62 -7.27 6.38 0.36
N ARG A 63 -6.23 5.96 -0.38
CA ARG A 63 -4.87 5.75 0.18
C ARG A 63 -3.80 6.70 -0.35
N ASN A 64 -4.17 7.69 -1.18
CA ASN A 64 -3.23 8.59 -1.86
C ASN A 64 -2.02 7.85 -2.46
N LEU A 65 -2.26 6.79 -3.24
CA LEU A 65 -1.21 5.92 -3.78
C LEU A 65 -0.19 6.71 -4.62
N LYS A 66 -0.67 7.68 -5.41
CA LYS A 66 0.18 8.58 -6.20
C LYS A 66 1.18 9.33 -5.32
N GLY A 67 0.70 10.00 -4.26
CA GLY A 67 1.55 10.75 -3.35
C GLY A 67 2.52 9.85 -2.59
N ASN A 68 2.04 8.71 -2.09
CA ASN A 68 2.87 7.74 -1.37
C ASN A 68 3.96 7.11 -2.25
N LEU A 69 3.67 6.80 -3.52
CA LEU A 69 4.67 6.32 -4.48
C LEU A 69 5.70 7.39 -4.84
N TYR A 70 5.26 8.64 -5.03
CA TYR A 70 6.17 9.77 -5.18
C TYR A 70 7.08 9.92 -3.95
N ALA A 71 6.51 9.83 -2.75
CA ALA A 71 7.27 9.89 -1.51
C ALA A 71 8.31 8.75 -1.41
N ALA A 72 7.98 7.53 -1.83
CA ALA A 72 8.94 6.43 -1.85
C ALA A 72 10.17 6.74 -2.72
N PHE A 73 9.97 7.30 -3.92
CA PHE A 73 11.08 7.69 -4.80
C PHE A 73 11.91 8.86 -4.28
N VAL A 74 11.29 9.82 -3.60
CA VAL A 74 11.92 11.09 -3.20
C VAL A 74 12.60 11.01 -1.83
N TYR A 75 12.00 10.31 -0.88
CA TYR A 75 12.39 10.33 0.52
C TYR A 75 13.40 9.23 0.86
N ALA A 76 13.39 8.11 0.13
CA ALA A 76 14.36 7.04 0.34
C ALA A 76 15.78 7.52 0.01
N ARG A 77 16.73 7.26 0.91
CA ARG A 77 18.16 7.57 0.73
C ARG A 77 18.99 6.37 0.34
N ASP A 78 18.45 5.18 0.54
CA ASP A 78 19.10 3.92 0.27
C ASP A 78 18.06 2.86 -0.13
N PHE A 79 18.55 1.73 -0.61
CA PHE A 79 17.70 0.63 -1.06
C PHE A 79 16.82 0.07 0.05
N ASN A 80 17.29 0.04 1.31
CA ASN A 80 16.52 -0.52 2.41
C ASN A 80 15.32 0.38 2.76
N GLN A 81 15.51 1.70 2.77
CA GLN A 81 14.43 2.67 2.93
C GLN A 81 13.42 2.59 1.79
N PHE A 82 13.89 2.36 0.57
CA PHE A 82 13.01 2.21 -0.60
C PHE A 82 12.24 0.89 -0.59
N ALA A 83 12.88 -0.22 -0.25
CA ALA A 83 12.33 -1.56 -0.50
C ALA A 83 11.65 -2.22 0.70
N MET A 84 11.88 -1.78 1.94
CA MET A 84 11.45 -2.52 3.13
C MET A 84 10.43 -1.76 3.99
N THR A 85 9.60 -2.51 4.71
CA THR A 85 8.68 -1.97 5.74
C THR A 85 9.34 -1.84 7.12
N ALA A 86 10.65 -2.11 7.25
CA ALA A 86 11.37 -2.02 8.54
C ALA A 86 12.00 -0.63 8.78
N ASN A 87 12.03 0.22 7.75
CA ASN A 87 12.71 1.51 7.76
C ASN A 87 11.72 2.67 7.88
N ASN A 88 12.26 3.86 8.20
CA ASN A 88 11.44 5.06 8.27
C ASN A 88 11.10 5.53 6.84
N GLY A 89 9.86 5.97 6.63
CA GLY A 89 9.37 6.47 5.34
C GLY A 89 8.43 5.50 4.64
N VAL A 90 7.90 5.92 3.48
CA VAL A 90 7.00 5.11 2.66
C VAL A 90 7.85 4.19 1.78
N GLY A 91 7.91 2.90 2.12
CA GLY A 91 8.61 1.90 1.31
C GLY A 91 7.71 1.31 0.21
N LEU A 92 8.34 0.87 -0.89
CA LEU A 92 7.67 0.20 -2.00
C LEU A 92 6.93 -1.06 -1.56
N GLU A 93 7.50 -1.86 -0.65
CA GLU A 93 6.84 -3.04 -0.10
C GLU A 93 5.55 -2.67 0.66
N GLN A 94 5.50 -1.51 1.32
CA GLN A 94 4.25 -1.06 1.95
C GLN A 94 3.17 -0.77 0.91
N ILE A 95 3.54 -0.08 -0.17
CA ILE A 95 2.63 0.25 -1.27
C ILE A 95 2.15 -1.03 -1.95
N ARG A 96 3.06 -1.98 -2.18
CA ARG A 96 2.74 -3.32 -2.69
C ARG A 96 1.77 -4.05 -1.76
N ASN A 97 1.96 -3.99 -0.44
CA ASN A 97 1.06 -4.60 0.53
C ASN A 97 -0.35 -4.02 0.49
N TRP A 98 -0.52 -2.73 0.17
CA TRP A 98 -1.85 -2.17 -0.10
C TRP A 98 -2.51 -2.80 -1.31
N ILE A 99 -1.78 -3.03 -2.40
CA ILE A 99 -2.33 -3.71 -3.57
C ILE A 99 -2.70 -5.16 -3.24
N HIS A 100 -1.86 -5.87 -2.47
CA HIS A 100 -2.22 -7.19 -1.94
C HIS A 100 -3.49 -7.14 -1.10
N GLY A 101 -3.64 -6.11 -0.28
CA GLY A 101 -4.80 -5.95 0.57
C GLY A 101 -6.07 -5.65 -0.22
N ASP A 102 -6.03 -4.59 -1.00
CA ASP A 102 -7.17 -4.06 -1.73
C ASP A 102 -7.62 -5.06 -2.80
N ALA A 103 -6.74 -5.48 -3.72
CA ALA A 103 -7.07 -6.35 -4.86
C ALA A 103 -7.65 -7.73 -4.46
N SER A 104 -7.52 -8.09 -3.20
CA SER A 104 -7.86 -9.40 -2.71
C SER A 104 -9.29 -9.52 -2.20
N CYS A 105 -9.98 -8.44 -1.81
CA CYS A 105 -11.34 -8.52 -1.24
C CYS A 105 -11.50 -9.53 -0.08
N GLY A 106 -10.43 -9.88 0.64
CA GLY A 106 -10.43 -10.95 1.65
C GLY A 106 -10.16 -12.37 1.11
N GLN A 107 -9.61 -12.50 -0.09
CA GLN A 107 -9.33 -13.77 -0.77
C GLN A 107 -7.82 -14.04 -0.85
N GLN A 108 -7.40 -14.87 -1.81
CA GLN A 108 -6.08 -15.50 -1.87
C GLN A 108 -4.91 -14.51 -2.02
N PHE A 109 -5.14 -13.31 -2.55
CA PHE A 109 -4.07 -12.35 -2.82
C PHE A 109 -3.52 -11.65 -1.56
N TRP A 110 -4.12 -11.91 -0.38
CA TRP A 110 -3.58 -11.54 0.94
C TRP A 110 -2.56 -12.56 1.49
N GLN A 111 -2.53 -13.77 0.93
CA GLN A 111 -1.64 -14.85 1.38
C GLN A 111 -0.38 -14.84 0.51
N PRO A 112 0.80 -14.54 1.07
CA PRO A 112 2.05 -14.53 0.31
C PRO A 112 2.33 -15.85 -0.41
N ASP A 113 1.90 -16.97 0.19
CA ASP A 113 2.08 -18.32 -0.36
C ASP A 113 1.22 -18.59 -1.60
N LEU A 114 0.17 -17.79 -1.83
CA LEU A 114 -0.77 -17.91 -2.96
C LEU A 114 -0.71 -16.70 -3.92
N SER A 115 0.06 -15.66 -3.59
CA SER A 115 0.10 -14.43 -4.40
C SER A 115 1.24 -14.39 -5.42
N GLY A 116 2.11 -15.41 -5.42
CA GLY A 116 3.34 -15.48 -6.23
C GLY A 116 3.42 -16.69 -7.16
N PHE A 117 2.36 -17.02 -7.90
CA PHE A 117 2.43 -18.08 -8.91
C PHE A 117 3.11 -17.60 -10.20
N ASP A 118 4.45 -17.63 -10.24
CA ASP A 118 5.23 -17.55 -11.49
C ASP A 118 5.99 -18.88 -11.71
N PRO A 119 5.55 -19.76 -12.64
CA PRO A 119 6.10 -21.10 -12.78
C PRO A 119 7.42 -21.17 -13.55
N LEU A 120 7.97 -20.07 -14.07
CA LEU A 120 9.10 -20.14 -15.00
C LEU A 120 10.14 -19.04 -14.71
N LEU A 121 11.29 -19.47 -14.16
CA LEU A 121 12.51 -18.72 -13.87
C LEU A 121 12.57 -18.11 -12.44
N MET A 122 13.26 -18.82 -11.53
CA MET A 122 13.59 -18.29 -10.21
C MET A 122 14.74 -17.29 -10.31
N HIS A 123 14.46 -16.02 -10.04
CA HIS A 123 15.48 -14.98 -9.93
C HIS A 123 16.04 -14.91 -8.50
N THR A 124 17.35 -14.79 -8.36
CA THR A 124 18.01 -14.40 -7.10
C THR A 124 18.13 -12.87 -7.01
N THR A 125 18.25 -12.33 -5.79
CA THR A 125 18.53 -10.89 -5.57
C THR A 125 19.74 -10.41 -6.37
N ARG A 126 20.75 -11.27 -6.57
CA ARG A 126 21.93 -10.98 -7.40
C ARG A 126 21.59 -10.92 -8.88
N SER A 127 20.74 -11.82 -9.38
CA SER A 127 20.33 -11.82 -10.80
C SER A 127 19.34 -10.69 -11.15
N VAL A 128 18.67 -10.08 -10.17
CA VAL A 128 17.78 -8.91 -10.38
C VAL A 128 18.40 -7.59 -9.94
N ALA A 129 19.64 -7.58 -9.46
CA ALA A 129 20.36 -6.36 -9.11
C ALA A 129 20.58 -5.45 -10.35
N ASN A 130 20.51 -6.04 -11.54
CA ASN A 130 20.48 -5.33 -12.81
C ASN A 130 19.45 -6.00 -13.73
N ILE A 131 18.63 -5.20 -14.41
CA ILE A 131 17.69 -5.69 -15.43
C ILE A 131 18.39 -6.03 -16.75
N ASN A 132 19.69 -5.70 -16.89
CA ASN A 132 20.50 -6.07 -18.05
C ASN A 132 20.48 -7.59 -18.25
N GLY A 133 19.97 -8.02 -19.40
CA GLY A 133 19.82 -9.44 -19.72
C GLY A 133 18.41 -10.00 -19.48
N MET A 134 17.50 -9.23 -18.86
CA MET A 134 16.08 -9.57 -18.80
C MET A 134 15.32 -9.28 -20.10
N ARG A 135 15.99 -8.65 -21.08
CA ARG A 135 15.48 -8.37 -22.44
C ARG A 135 14.24 -7.46 -22.50
N TYR A 136 14.00 -6.69 -21.45
CA TYR A 136 13.00 -5.62 -21.46
C TYR A 136 13.55 -4.36 -20.81
N SER A 137 12.94 -3.22 -21.13
CA SER A 137 12.99 -1.99 -20.33
C SER A 137 11.66 -1.26 -20.46
N TYR A 138 11.54 -0.14 -19.77
CA TYR A 138 10.40 0.77 -19.89
C TYR A 138 10.70 1.86 -20.91
N GLU A 139 9.65 2.39 -21.54
CA GLU A 139 9.75 3.54 -22.43
C GLU A 139 10.39 4.73 -21.69
N GLY A 140 11.40 5.34 -22.31
CA GLY A 140 12.18 6.44 -21.72
C GLY A 140 13.29 5.99 -20.76
N LEU A 141 13.46 4.69 -20.52
CA LEU A 141 14.48 4.13 -19.63
C LEU A 141 15.33 3.05 -20.32
N GLN A 142 15.56 3.18 -21.63
CA GLN A 142 16.32 2.20 -22.40
C GLN A 142 17.82 2.27 -22.08
N TYR A 143 18.21 1.60 -21.00
CA TYR A 143 19.56 1.62 -20.43
C TYR A 143 20.68 1.27 -21.43
N TRP A 144 20.38 0.50 -22.47
CA TRP A 144 21.36 0.07 -23.48
C TRP A 144 21.79 1.20 -24.43
N ASN A 145 21.02 2.30 -24.47
CA ASN A 145 21.29 3.47 -25.32
C ASN A 145 21.53 4.75 -24.50
N MET A 146 21.67 4.65 -23.18
CA MET A 146 21.75 5.79 -22.27
C MET A 146 22.97 5.69 -21.37
N SER A 147 23.60 6.83 -21.05
CA SER A 147 24.55 6.89 -19.94
C SER A 147 23.80 6.74 -18.61
N SER A 148 24.49 6.36 -17.54
CA SER A 148 23.87 6.30 -16.20
C SER A 148 23.30 7.66 -15.77
N ALA A 149 23.92 8.76 -16.19
CA ALA A 149 23.45 10.11 -15.90
C ALA A 149 22.15 10.44 -16.68
N ASP A 150 22.09 10.08 -17.97
CA ASP A 150 20.89 10.31 -18.78
C ASP A 150 19.73 9.41 -18.33
N LEU A 151 20.03 8.18 -17.91
CA LEU A 151 19.04 7.27 -17.33
C LEU A 151 18.48 7.82 -16.01
N GLN A 152 19.33 8.38 -15.15
CA GLN A 152 18.90 9.02 -13.90
C GLN A 152 18.01 10.24 -14.17
N LYS A 153 18.40 11.11 -15.12
CA LYS A 153 17.59 12.27 -15.51
C LYS A 153 16.25 11.86 -16.10
N SER A 154 16.24 10.87 -16.99
CA SER A 154 15.02 10.36 -17.62
C SER A 154 14.09 9.71 -16.60
N ALA A 155 14.63 8.92 -15.65
CA ALA A 155 13.86 8.36 -14.54
C ALA A 155 13.26 9.46 -13.66
N THR A 156 14.06 10.48 -13.33
CA THR A 156 13.59 11.62 -12.54
C THR A 156 12.47 12.36 -13.26
N ALA A 157 12.62 12.62 -14.56
CA ALA A 157 11.60 13.24 -15.39
C ALA A 157 10.30 12.44 -15.41
N LEU A 158 10.37 11.12 -15.60
CA LEU A 158 9.19 10.25 -15.58
C LEU A 158 8.51 10.20 -14.22
N ILE A 159 9.27 10.10 -13.12
CA ILE A 159 8.72 10.13 -11.75
C ILE A 159 7.98 11.44 -11.53
N ASN A 160 8.60 12.55 -11.91
CA ASN A 160 8.07 13.88 -11.76
C ASN A 160 6.83 14.13 -12.63
N GLU A 161 6.84 13.68 -13.88
CA GLU A 161 5.72 13.79 -14.80
C GLU A 161 4.50 13.00 -14.29
N LYS A 162 4.71 11.74 -13.89
CA LYS A 162 3.61 10.82 -13.54
C LYS A 162 3.08 11.03 -12.12
N TYR A 163 3.99 11.12 -11.15
CA TYR A 163 3.64 11.10 -9.73
C TYR A 163 3.73 12.47 -9.09
N GLY A 164 4.33 13.43 -9.80
CA GLY A 164 4.39 14.79 -9.37
C GLY A 164 3.08 15.54 -9.31
N ASN A 165 3.14 16.66 -8.59
CA ASN A 165 2.04 17.60 -8.50
C ASN A 165 2.16 18.61 -9.65
N GLN A 166 1.13 18.74 -10.48
CA GLN A 166 1.17 19.46 -11.77
C GLN A 166 1.37 21.01 -11.65
N GLY A 167 1.61 21.54 -10.46
CA GLY A 167 1.85 22.98 -10.20
C GLY A 167 3.33 23.42 -10.17
N TRP A 168 4.26 22.51 -10.47
CA TRP A 168 5.71 22.73 -10.29
C TRP A 168 6.35 23.71 -11.28
N SER A 169 5.67 24.05 -12.38
CA SER A 169 6.17 25.05 -13.35
C SER A 169 5.93 26.51 -12.92
N SER A 170 5.31 26.74 -11.75
CA SER A 170 5.14 28.11 -11.27
C SER A 170 6.49 28.66 -10.78
N LYS A 171 6.89 29.81 -11.33
CA LYS A 171 8.07 30.62 -10.93
C LYS A 171 8.07 31.07 -9.44
N ARG A 172 7.22 30.46 -8.59
CA ARG A 172 7.07 30.67 -7.16
C ARG A 172 6.99 29.31 -6.43
N ALA A 173 7.93 28.41 -6.69
CA ALA A 173 8.14 27.23 -5.86
C ALA A 173 8.41 27.70 -4.41
N ARG A 174 7.38 27.66 -3.56
CA ARG A 174 7.49 28.04 -2.16
C ARG A 174 7.92 26.82 -1.36
N VAL A 175 8.88 27.03 -0.47
CA VAL A 175 9.19 26.06 0.59
C VAL A 175 7.90 25.82 1.36
N SER A 176 7.55 24.54 1.50
CA SER A 176 6.37 24.07 2.22
C SER A 176 6.78 22.93 3.15
N SER A 177 5.84 22.39 3.89
CA SER A 177 6.05 21.19 4.69
C SER A 177 5.20 20.05 4.12
N GLN A 178 5.79 18.86 4.03
CA GLN A 178 5.04 17.61 3.86
C GLN A 178 4.88 16.92 5.22
N TYR A 179 3.75 16.27 5.41
CA TYR A 179 3.34 15.67 6.66
C TYR A 179 3.10 14.17 6.50
N PHE A 180 3.64 13.38 7.43
CA PHE A 180 3.50 11.93 7.44
C PHE A 180 2.92 11.45 8.77
N ALA A 181 1.94 10.55 8.72
CA ALA A 181 1.60 9.70 9.85
C ALA A 181 2.56 8.52 9.86
N ARG A 182 3.09 8.18 11.03
CA ARG A 182 4.00 7.07 11.22
C ARG A 182 3.65 6.25 12.43
N PHE A 183 3.73 4.94 12.29
CA PHE A 183 3.65 4.04 13.43
C PHE A 183 4.74 2.97 13.37
N GLU A 184 5.05 2.41 14.54
CA GLU A 184 5.95 1.28 14.71
C GLU A 184 5.22 0.19 15.48
N ILE A 185 5.36 -1.06 15.08
CA ILE A 185 4.74 -2.21 15.72
C ILE A 185 5.63 -3.44 15.59
N ASP A 186 5.73 -4.23 16.65
CA ASP A 186 6.34 -5.56 16.55
C ASP A 186 5.30 -6.52 15.97
N ARG A 187 5.67 -7.21 14.87
CA ARG A 187 4.78 -8.18 14.20
C ARG A 187 4.35 -9.33 15.11
N THR A 188 5.09 -9.63 16.17
CA THR A 188 4.74 -10.66 17.15
C THR A 188 3.68 -10.21 18.15
N HIS A 189 3.43 -8.90 18.28
CA HIS A 189 2.46 -8.34 19.22
C HIS A 189 1.10 -8.03 18.60
N VAL A 190 0.88 -8.40 17.33
CA VAL A 190 -0.36 -8.14 16.61
C VAL A 190 -0.77 -9.37 15.81
N GLU A 191 -2.07 -9.67 15.84
CA GLU A 191 -2.62 -10.71 14.99
C GLU A 191 -2.60 -10.27 13.52
N ARG A 192 -2.29 -11.20 12.62
CA ARG A 192 -2.03 -10.92 11.21
C ARG A 192 -2.76 -11.92 10.31
N PRO A 193 -3.21 -11.50 9.11
CA PRO A 193 -3.11 -10.13 8.59
C PRO A 193 -4.03 -9.17 9.35
N SER A 194 -3.65 -7.90 9.40
CA SER A 194 -4.46 -6.84 9.98
C SER A 194 -4.16 -5.50 9.32
N THR A 195 -5.01 -4.52 9.53
CA THR A 195 -4.90 -3.17 8.98
C THR A 195 -4.78 -2.18 10.12
N VAL A 196 -3.73 -1.35 10.10
CA VAL A 196 -3.52 -0.26 11.06
C VAL A 196 -3.95 1.05 10.41
N ALA A 197 -5.06 1.62 10.85
CA ALA A 197 -5.61 2.87 10.34
C ALA A 197 -5.36 4.02 11.30
N VAL A 198 -4.89 5.16 10.77
CA VAL A 198 -4.72 6.41 11.55
C VAL A 198 -5.84 7.37 11.17
N PHE A 199 -6.41 7.99 12.18
CA PHE A 199 -7.46 8.98 12.08
C PHE A 199 -6.96 10.32 12.61
N ILE A 200 -7.35 11.40 11.94
CA ILE A 200 -7.11 12.78 12.38
C ILE A 200 -8.48 13.45 12.44
N ASP A 201 -8.84 13.97 13.61
CA ASP A 201 -10.14 14.63 13.82
C ASP A 201 -11.33 13.73 13.41
N GLY A 202 -11.28 12.46 13.84
CA GLY A 202 -12.30 11.45 13.55
C GLY A 202 -12.32 10.94 12.10
N THR A 203 -11.58 11.57 11.18
CA THR A 203 -11.55 11.18 9.76
C THR A 203 -10.37 10.26 9.49
N LYS A 204 -10.60 9.15 8.76
CA LYS A 204 -9.54 8.22 8.38
C LYS A 204 -8.54 8.91 7.45
N ALA A 205 -7.34 9.16 7.95
CA ALA A 205 -6.26 9.83 7.21
C ALA A 205 -5.51 8.87 6.27
N GLY A 206 -5.51 7.58 6.63
CA GLY A 206 -4.92 6.50 5.84
C GLY A 206 -4.71 5.26 6.70
N ASP A 207 -4.16 4.21 6.11
CA ASP A 207 -3.90 2.96 6.81
C ASP A 207 -2.80 2.15 6.15
N VAL A 208 -2.29 1.14 6.86
CA VAL A 208 -1.25 0.24 6.39
C VAL A 208 -1.62 -1.20 6.73
N THR A 209 -1.45 -2.07 5.73
CA THR A 209 -1.64 -3.51 5.84
C THR A 209 -0.42 -4.18 6.47
N VAL A 210 -0.64 -4.87 7.58
CA VAL A 210 0.33 -5.77 8.22
C VAL A 210 0.15 -7.18 7.66
N MET A 211 1.06 -7.58 6.78
CA MET A 211 1.02 -8.89 6.13
C MET A 211 1.39 -10.04 7.09
N PRO A 212 0.97 -11.30 6.80
CA PRO A 212 1.34 -12.46 7.60
C PRO A 212 2.85 -12.74 7.64
N GLN A 213 3.57 -12.32 6.59
CA GLN A 213 5.02 -12.43 6.48
C GLN A 213 5.67 -11.05 6.35
N PRO A 214 6.90 -10.85 6.88
CA PRO A 214 7.68 -11.80 7.70
C PRO A 214 7.03 -12.03 9.08
N PRO A 215 7.34 -13.13 9.80
CA PRO A 215 6.60 -13.50 11.01
C PRO A 215 7.04 -12.69 12.24
N VAL A 216 8.24 -12.10 12.20
CA VAL A 216 8.89 -11.41 13.32
C VAL A 216 9.50 -10.09 12.86
N GLY A 217 9.91 -9.29 13.84
CA GLY A 217 10.65 -8.05 13.62
C GLY A 217 9.75 -6.83 13.53
N ILE A 218 10.37 -5.67 13.72
CA ILE A 218 9.67 -4.39 13.73
C ILE A 218 9.16 -4.05 12.33
N MET A 219 7.89 -3.67 12.26
CA MET A 219 7.28 -3.04 11.11
C MET A 219 7.09 -1.56 11.40
N LYS A 220 7.42 -0.73 10.42
CA LYS A 220 7.18 0.70 10.43
C LYS A 220 6.23 1.03 9.28
N GLY A 221 5.08 1.59 9.63
CA GLY A 221 4.13 2.11 8.66
C GLY A 221 4.29 3.62 8.53
N SER A 222 4.18 4.13 7.31
CA SER A 222 4.25 5.57 7.02
C SER A 222 3.36 5.93 5.85
N PHE A 223 2.63 7.03 5.89
CA PHE A 223 1.91 7.55 4.72
C PHE A 223 1.69 9.05 4.81
N MET A 224 1.55 9.67 3.65
CA MET A 224 1.29 11.11 3.53
C MET A 224 -0.08 11.49 4.07
N ILE A 225 -0.14 12.61 4.80
CA ILE A 225 -1.34 13.15 5.43
C ILE A 225 -1.49 14.67 5.23
N ASP A 226 -0.83 15.23 4.20
CA ASP A 226 -0.76 16.67 3.94
C ASP A 226 -2.11 17.37 4.01
N SER A 227 -3.11 16.89 3.25
CA SER A 227 -4.45 17.48 3.22
C SER A 227 -5.13 17.39 4.59
N PHE A 228 -5.02 16.26 5.28
CA PHE A 228 -5.62 16.07 6.60
C PHE A 228 -5.03 17.02 7.64
N VAL A 229 -3.70 17.21 7.63
CA VAL A 229 -3.04 18.16 8.54
C VAL A 229 -3.45 19.59 8.20
N GLN A 230 -3.38 19.98 6.94
CA GLN A 230 -3.75 21.34 6.51
C GLN A 230 -5.22 21.66 6.84
N ASP A 231 -6.14 20.76 6.51
CA ASP A 231 -7.57 20.93 6.76
C ASP A 231 -7.87 20.95 8.27
N THR A 232 -7.19 20.11 9.06
CA THR A 232 -7.38 20.07 10.52
C THR A 232 -6.82 21.32 11.18
N LEU A 233 -5.63 21.79 10.78
CA LEU A 233 -5.04 23.03 11.27
C LEU A 233 -5.93 24.24 10.96
N ALA A 234 -6.57 24.26 9.79
CA ALA A 234 -7.48 25.33 9.38
C ALA A 234 -8.81 25.32 10.17
N ARG A 235 -9.32 24.14 10.56
CA ARG A 235 -10.60 23.99 11.26
C ARG A 235 -10.49 24.02 12.80
N THR A 236 -9.32 23.71 13.34
CA THR A 236 -9.13 23.61 14.81
C THR A 236 -9.03 24.99 15.45
N ALA A 237 -10.06 25.37 16.20
CA ALA A 237 -10.04 26.61 16.99
C ALA A 237 -8.88 26.60 18.01
N GLY A 238 -8.08 27.66 18.03
CA GLY A 238 -6.90 27.75 18.91
C GLY A 238 -5.65 27.02 18.41
N SER A 239 -5.70 26.41 17.21
CA SER A 239 -4.50 25.96 16.51
C SER A 239 -3.56 27.15 16.29
N ASN A 240 -2.29 26.97 16.63
CA ASN A 240 -1.22 27.92 16.31
C ASN A 240 -0.56 27.60 14.95
N GLY A 241 -1.20 26.76 14.14
CA GLY A 241 -0.66 26.31 12.85
C GLY A 241 0.43 25.24 12.97
N THR A 242 0.69 24.69 14.16
CA THR A 242 1.71 23.65 14.36
C THR A 242 1.09 22.26 14.51
N VAL A 243 1.82 21.23 14.05
CA VAL A 243 1.43 19.81 14.22
C VAL A 243 1.17 19.45 15.69
N ALA A 244 1.91 20.06 16.62
CA ALA A 244 1.73 19.85 18.06
C ALA A 244 0.31 20.24 18.53
N SER A 245 -0.29 21.29 17.94
CA SER A 245 -1.62 21.75 18.32
C SER A 245 -2.73 20.76 17.96
N ILE A 246 -2.54 19.92 16.95
CA ILE A 246 -3.52 18.91 16.50
C ILE A 246 -3.18 17.48 16.94
N ALA A 247 -2.06 17.28 17.64
CA ALA A 247 -1.61 15.98 18.13
C ALA A 247 -2.67 15.25 18.99
N HIS A 248 -3.51 16.00 19.70
CA HIS A 248 -4.57 15.47 20.54
C HIS A 248 -5.79 14.94 19.76
N LEU A 249 -5.88 15.22 18.46
CA LEU A 249 -6.96 14.77 17.56
C LEU A 249 -6.62 13.48 16.81
N VAL A 250 -5.40 12.98 16.96
CA VAL A 250 -4.93 11.78 16.29
C VAL A 250 -5.37 10.53 17.09
N SER A 251 -5.91 9.54 16.40
CA SER A 251 -6.26 8.23 16.97
C SER A 251 -5.92 7.10 15.99
N ILE A 252 -5.93 5.86 16.49
CA ILE A 252 -5.55 4.67 15.72
C ILE A 252 -6.59 3.56 15.92
N GLU A 253 -6.82 2.79 14.87
CA GLU A 253 -7.66 1.59 14.88
C GLU A 253 -6.89 0.44 14.24
N ILE A 254 -7.04 -0.77 14.76
CA ILE A 254 -6.46 -1.97 14.17
C ILE A 254 -7.58 -2.97 13.93
N THR A 255 -7.72 -3.42 12.68
CA THR A 255 -8.79 -4.33 12.28
C THR A 255 -8.25 -5.56 11.56
N LYS A 256 -8.91 -6.69 11.76
CA LYS A 256 -8.71 -7.92 10.99
C LYS A 256 -9.49 -7.85 9.66
N PRO A 257 -9.21 -8.76 8.71
CA PRO A 257 -9.96 -8.83 7.45
C PRO A 257 -11.46 -9.07 7.62
N ASP A 258 -11.86 -9.74 8.70
CA ASP A 258 -13.27 -9.98 9.05
C ASP A 258 -13.96 -8.74 9.67
N GLY A 259 -13.24 -7.62 9.83
CA GLY A 259 -13.72 -6.38 10.44
C GLY A 259 -13.57 -6.34 11.96
N THR A 260 -13.15 -7.42 12.61
CA THR A 260 -12.96 -7.47 14.07
C THR A 260 -11.83 -6.53 14.48
N ARG A 261 -12.07 -5.73 15.52
CA ARG A 261 -11.08 -4.82 16.09
C ARG A 261 -10.11 -5.54 17.02
N ILE A 262 -8.83 -5.17 16.94
CA ILE A 262 -7.78 -5.59 17.89
C ILE A 262 -7.58 -4.43 18.86
N PRO A 263 -7.85 -4.61 20.17
CA PRO A 263 -7.67 -3.55 21.16
C PRO A 263 -6.23 -3.07 21.19
N ILE A 264 -5.99 -1.77 21.04
CA ILE A 264 -4.61 -1.25 20.97
C ILE A 264 -3.86 -1.42 22.30
N SER A 265 -4.60 -1.53 23.41
CA SER A 265 -4.05 -1.82 24.74
C SER A 265 -3.36 -3.19 24.82
N SER A 266 -3.70 -4.11 23.92
CA SER A 266 -3.04 -5.42 23.82
C SER A 266 -1.68 -5.37 23.11
N ILE A 267 -1.33 -4.24 22.48
CA ILE A 267 -0.15 -4.10 21.61
C ILE A 267 0.86 -3.15 22.25
N SER A 268 1.68 -3.67 23.15
CA SER A 268 2.67 -2.90 23.91
C SER A 268 3.77 -2.24 23.06
N SER A 269 4.02 -2.73 21.85
CA SER A 269 5.07 -2.22 20.95
C SER A 269 4.59 -1.04 20.09
N LEU A 270 3.29 -0.73 20.09
CA LEU A 270 2.72 0.28 19.21
C LEU A 270 3.22 1.68 19.58
N LYS A 271 3.85 2.35 18.61
CA LYS A 271 4.24 3.77 18.71
C LYS A 271 3.59 4.53 17.57
N LEU A 272 3.22 5.79 17.83
CA LEU A 272 2.61 6.68 16.84
C LEU A 272 3.34 8.04 16.85
N SER A 273 3.54 8.60 15.67
CA SER A 273 4.15 9.91 15.49
C SER A 273 3.63 10.59 14.24
N LEU A 274 3.53 11.91 14.28
CA LEU A 274 3.42 12.74 13.09
C LEU A 274 4.80 13.30 12.76
N GLU A 275 5.15 13.35 11.50
CA GLU A 275 6.40 13.95 11.05
C GLU A 275 6.12 15.10 10.09
N GLU A 276 6.86 16.18 10.26
CA GLU A 276 6.89 17.33 9.38
C GLU A 276 8.26 17.39 8.69
N ILE A 277 8.27 17.48 7.36
CA ILE A 277 9.49 17.56 6.57
C ILE A 277 9.45 18.83 5.71
N PRO A 278 10.39 19.78 5.91
CA PRO A 278 10.54 20.90 5.00
C PRO A 278 10.81 20.40 3.58
N PHE A 279 10.05 20.91 2.63
CA PHE A 279 10.03 20.45 1.24
C PHE A 279 10.24 21.64 0.32
N THR A 280 11.32 21.58 -0.46
CA THR A 280 11.57 22.53 -1.54
C THR A 280 11.30 21.83 -2.87
N PRO A 281 10.32 22.30 -3.67
CA PRO A 281 9.99 21.68 -4.95
C PRO A 281 11.21 21.60 -5.90
N PRO A 282 11.20 20.66 -6.85
CA PRO A 282 12.28 20.56 -7.83
C PRO A 282 12.34 21.80 -8.71
N LYS A 283 13.55 22.17 -9.17
CA LYS A 283 13.73 23.35 -10.04
C LYS A 283 13.39 23.07 -11.51
N SER A 284 13.39 21.80 -11.90
CA SER A 284 13.08 21.33 -13.24
C SER A 284 12.46 19.92 -13.18
N ILE A 285 11.92 19.43 -14.29
CA ILE A 285 11.37 18.07 -14.37
C ILE A 285 12.46 16.99 -14.15
N GLU A 286 13.73 17.30 -14.40
CA GLU A 286 14.85 16.35 -14.30
C GLU A 286 15.53 16.36 -12.92
N GLU A 287 15.05 17.17 -11.98
CA GLU A 287 15.57 17.26 -10.62
C GLU A 287 14.56 16.71 -9.60
N LEU A 288 15.06 16.08 -8.54
CA LEU A 288 14.23 15.74 -7.38
C LEU A 288 14.12 16.95 -6.43
N PRO A 289 13.05 17.04 -5.63
CA PRO A 289 12.92 18.07 -4.61
C PRO A 289 14.00 17.95 -3.53
N VAL A 290 14.29 19.07 -2.86
CA VAL A 290 15.21 19.10 -1.72
C VAL A 290 14.41 18.98 -0.43
N LEU A 291 14.76 17.96 0.37
CA LEU A 291 14.15 17.71 1.67
C LEU A 291 15.02 18.29 2.79
N GLY A 292 14.38 19.01 3.71
CA GLY A 292 15.00 19.49 4.94
C GLY A 292 15.07 18.41 6.03
N LYS A 293 15.57 18.80 7.20
CA LYS A 293 15.63 17.92 8.37
C LYS A 293 14.20 17.67 8.90
N PRO A 294 13.79 16.41 9.09
CA PRO A 294 12.49 16.11 9.65
C PRO A 294 12.34 16.53 11.11
N THR A 295 11.13 16.99 11.47
CA THR A 295 10.68 17.19 12.85
C THR A 295 9.66 16.10 13.19
N VAL A 296 9.93 15.33 14.25
CA VAL A 296 9.06 14.23 14.67
C VAL A 296 8.30 14.61 15.94
N HIS A 297 6.98 14.56 15.85
CA HIS A 297 6.05 14.78 16.95
C HIS A 297 5.53 13.42 17.44
N ARG A 298 6.01 12.97 18.60
CA ARG A 298 5.48 11.75 19.24
C ARG A 298 4.05 11.98 19.69
N ILE A 299 3.18 11.03 19.40
CA ILE A 299 1.75 11.09 19.71
C ILE A 299 1.42 10.01 20.72
N ALA A 300 0.66 10.38 21.75
CA ALA A 300 0.08 9.39 22.65
C ALA A 300 -0.90 8.50 21.87
N VAL A 301 -0.67 7.19 21.94
CA VAL A 301 -1.50 6.19 21.27
C VAL A 301 -2.89 6.19 21.92
N ARG A 302 -3.93 6.45 21.12
CA ARG A 302 -5.34 6.49 21.54
C ARG A 302 -6.21 5.72 20.58
N GLU A 303 -7.16 4.98 21.14
CA GLU A 303 -8.08 4.16 20.35
C GLU A 303 -9.10 5.05 19.67
N HIS A 304 -9.34 4.78 18.39
CA HIS A 304 -10.39 5.43 17.65
C HIS A 304 -11.74 4.85 18.06
N TRP A 305 -12.54 5.68 18.74
CA TRP A 305 -13.93 5.38 19.07
C TRP A 305 -14.84 6.05 18.05
N GLN A 306 -15.62 5.25 17.33
CA GLN A 306 -16.80 5.77 16.66
C GLN A 306 -17.88 5.85 17.75
N GLY A 307 -18.24 7.06 18.16
CA GLY A 307 -19.45 7.25 18.95
C GLY A 307 -20.63 6.63 18.22
N GLN A 308 -21.46 5.88 18.95
CA GLN A 308 -22.74 5.37 18.45
C GLN A 308 -23.63 6.50 17.94
#